data_AF-A0A0F7CKH2-F1
#
_entry.id   AF-A0A0F7CKH2-F1
#
_cell.length_a   1.000
_cell.length_b   1.000
_cell.length_c   1.000
_cell.angle_alpha   90.00
_cell.angle_beta   90.00
_cell.angle_gamma   90.00
#
_symmetry.space_group_name_H-M   'P 1'
#
loop_
_entity.id
_entity.type
_entity.pdbx_description
1 polymer ?
#
loop_
_entity_poly.entity_id
_entity_poly.type
_entity_poly.pdbx_seq_one_letter_code
_entity_poly.pdbx_strand_id
1 'polypeptide(L)' 'MLSQFVQTKIPLTIFTTNGVKIQGIMTAYDAYTLTLQGQSDGRQNVLFKSAVSTIVPLRPVSLR' A
#
# COMPACT_ATOMS: atom_id res chain seq x y z
N MET A 1 6.78 -9.61 3.64
CA MET A 1 5.59 -8.77 3.92
C MET A 1 5.04 -8.09 2.68
N LEU A 2 5.74 -7.12 2.04
CA LEU A 2 5.20 -6.38 0.88
C LEU A 2 4.86 -7.27 -0.33
N SER A 3 5.67 -8.31 -0.58
CA SER A 3 5.37 -9.36 -1.56
C SER A 3 3.98 -9.98 -1.37
N GLN A 4 3.58 -10.21 -0.12
CA GLN A 4 2.29 -10.82 0.20
C GLN A 4 1.14 -9.88 -0.13
N PHE A 5 1.31 -8.57 0.04
CA PHE A 5 0.29 -7.58 -0.34
C PHE A 5 0.07 -7.54 -1.86
N VAL A 6 1.15 -7.62 -2.64
CA VAL A 6 1.06 -7.67 -4.12
C VAL A 6 0.39 -8.96 -4.59
N GLN A 7 0.79 -10.11 -4.05
CA GLN A 7 0.26 -11.41 -4.46
C GLN A 7 -1.23 -11.57 -4.10
N THR A 8 -1.62 -11.14 -2.91
CA THR A 8 -3.00 -11.31 -2.42
C THR A 8 -3.96 -10.22 -2.90
N LYS A 9 -3.44 -9.13 -3.46
CA LYS A 9 -4.21 -7.97 -3.92
C LYS A 9 -5.21 -7.45 -2.89
N ILE A 10 -4.87 -7.59 -1.60
CA ILE A 10 -5.75 -7.12 -0.54
C ILE A 10 -5.82 -5.59 -0.53
N PRO A 11 -6.99 -5.01 -0.20
CA PRO A 11 -7.09 -3.57 0.00
C PRO A 11 -6.23 -3.15 1.20
N LEU A 12 -5.46 -2.09 1.01
CA LEU A 12 -4.62 -1.47 2.03
C LEU A 12 -5.10 -0.06 2.32
N THR A 13 -4.97 0.35 3.58
CA THR A 13 -4.99 1.75 3.99
C THR A 13 -3.58 2.14 4.39
N ILE A 14 -3.02 3.15 3.74
CA ILE A 14 -1.73 3.74 4.06
C ILE A 14 -1.94 5.09 4.73
N PHE A 15 -1.28 5.27 5.87
CA PHE A 15 -1.11 6.57 6.49
C PHE A 15 0.29 7.07 6.16
N THR A 16 0.37 8.31 5.70
CA THR A 16 1.65 8.98 5.48
C THR A 16 2.17 9.59 6.78
N THR A 17 3.41 10.05 6.80
CA THR A 17 4.03 10.73 7.95
C THR A 17 3.36 12.05 8.29
N ASN A 18 2.74 12.72 7.32
CA ASN A 18 1.92 13.92 7.54
C ASN A 18 0.42 13.62 7.77
N GLY A 19 0.05 12.34 7.98
CA GLY A 19 -1.30 11.94 8.37
C GLY A 19 -2.32 11.81 7.24
N VAL A 20 -1.90 11.95 5.97
CA VAL A 20 -2.79 11.72 4.81
C VAL A 20 -3.13 10.23 4.72
N LYS A 21 -4.42 9.94 4.53
CA LYS A 21 -4.95 8.59 4.32
C LYS A 21 -5.05 8.30 2.83
N ILE A 22 -4.40 7.24 2.37
CA ILE A 22 -4.45 6.74 0.99
C ILE A 22 -4.95 5.30 1.01
N GLN A 23 -5.89 4.96 0.13
CA GLN A 23 -6.45 3.61 0.07
C GLN A 23 -6.29 3.03 -1.34
N GLY A 24 -5.97 1.75 -1.42
CA GLY A 24 -5.78 1.09 -2.70
C GLY A 24 -5.23 -0.33 -2.56
N ILE A 25 -4.99 -0.96 -3.71
CA ILE A 25 -4.31 -2.26 -3.80
C ILE A 25 -2.86 -2.00 -4.18
N MET A 26 -1.92 -2.65 -3.50
CA MET A 26 -0.50 -2.58 -3.89
C MET A 26 -0.26 -3.39 -5.15
N THR A 27 0.25 -2.75 -6.19
CA THR A 27 0.54 -3.38 -7.48
C THR A 27 2.03 -3.66 -7.68
N ALA A 28 2.90 -2.82 -7.11
CA ALA A 28 4.35 -2.95 -7.21
C ALA A 28 5.05 -2.31 -6.00
N TYR A 29 6.32 -2.68 -5.79
CA TYR A 29 7.23 -2.01 -4.89
C TYR A 29 8.68 -2.22 -5.35
N ASP A 30 9.55 -1.30 -4.98
CA ASP A 30 10.99 -1.41 -5.17
C ASP A 30 11.72 -1.14 -3.83
N ALA A 31 12.99 -0.74 -3.86
CA ALA A 31 13.76 -0.39 -2.66
C ALA A 31 13.17 0.83 -1.90
N TYR A 32 12.68 1.85 -2.61
CA TYR A 32 12.33 3.16 -2.07
C TYR A 32 10.85 3.52 -2.21
N THR A 33 10.13 2.88 -3.12
CA THR A 33 8.75 3.22 -3.46
C THR A 33 7.81 2.03 -3.35
N LEU A 34 6.51 2.34 -3.26
CA LEU A 34 5.42 1.40 -3.47
C LEU A 34 4.36 2.06 -4.35
N THR A 35 3.68 1.26 -5.16
CA THR A 35 2.62 1.72 -6.05
C THR A 35 1.28 1.17 -5.56
N LEU A 36 0.33 2.07 -5.34
CA LEU A 36 -1.06 1.78 -5.04
C LEU A 36 -1.95 2.10 -6.24
N GLN A 37 -2.87 1.20 -6.54
CA GLN A 37 -3.98 1.47 -7.45
C GLN A 37 -5.24 1.76 -6.63
N GLY A 38 -5.82 2.95 -6.84
CA GLY A 38 -7.10 3.34 -6.25
C GLY A 38 -8.22 2.45 -6.78
N GLN A 39 -9.03 1.91 -5.87
CA GLN A 39 -10.09 0.96 -6.23
C GLN A 39 -11.29 1.64 -6.90
N SER A 40 -11.52 2.92 -6.62
CA SER A 40 -12.72 3.65 -7.06
C SER A 40 -12.49 4.46 -8.33
N ASP A 41 -11.27 4.97 -8.53
CA ASP A 41 -10.92 5.93 -9.59
C ASP A 41 -9.90 5.39 -10.59
N GLY A 42 -9.35 4.19 -10.35
CA GLY A 42 -8.31 3.58 -11.18
C GLY A 42 -6.97 4.33 -11.16
N ARG A 43 -6.82 5.39 -10.36
CA ARG A 43 -5.61 6.21 -10.34
C ARG A 43 -4.47 5.45 -9.67
N GLN A 44 -3.27 5.60 -10.23
CA GLN A 44 -2.06 5.09 -9.62
C GLN A 44 -1.41 6.16 -8.75
N ASN A 45 -1.05 5.79 -7.53
CA ASN A 45 -0.28 6.60 -6.61
C ASN A 45 1.06 5.91 -6.36
N VAL A 46 2.16 6.62 -6.58
CA VAL A 46 3.50 6.16 -6.20
C VAL A 46 3.87 6.88 -4.90
N LEU A 47 4.14 6.11 -3.86
CA LEU A 47 4.50 6.64 -2.55
C LEU A 47 5.96 6.29 -2.24
N PHE A 48 6.73 7.29 -1.81
CA PHE A 48 8.02 7.05 -1.19
C PHE A 48 7.83 6.44 0.20
N LYS A 49 8.58 5.38 0.50
CA LYS A 49 8.51 4.70 1.82
C LYS A 49 8.90 5.63 2.97
N SER A 50 9.77 6.62 2.73
CA SER A 50 10.13 7.65 3.73
C SER A 50 8.95 8.54 4.14
N ALA A 51 7.91 8.62 3.30
CA ALA A 51 6.69 9.36 3.57
C ALA A 51 5.56 8.47 4.12
N VAL A 52 5.78 7.16 4.26
CA VAL A 52 4.80 6.20 4.79
C VAL A 52 5.03 6.01 6.28
N SER A 53 4.00 6.21 7.10
CA SER A 53 4.06 5.93 8.54
C SER A 53 3.55 4.53 8.85
N THR A 54 2.40 4.14 8.31
CA THR A 54 1.75 2.84 8.62
C THR A 54 1.04 2.26 7.41
N ILE A 55 1.12 0.94 7.23
CA ILE A 55 0.36 0.18 6.24
C ILE A 55 -0.59 -0.75 6.99
N VAL A 56 -1.90 -0.57 6.78
CA VAL A 56 -2.96 -1.35 7.43
C VAL A 56 -3.69 -2.19 6.38
N PRO A 57 -3.55 -3.52 6.41
CA PRO A 57 -4.30 -4.39 5.52
C PRO A 57 -5.76 -4.52 5.99
N LEU A 58 -6.72 -4.61 5.07
CA LEU A 58 -8.14 -4.78 5.40
C LEU A 58 -8.41 -6.09 6.18
N ARG A 59 -7.56 -7.09 5.99
CA ARG A 59 -7.64 -8.39 6.66
C ARG A 59 -6.23 -8.80 7.10
N PRO A 60 -6.09 -9.56 8.21
CA PRO A 60 -4.80 -10.08 8.63
C PRO A 60 -4.09 -10.83 7.51
N VAL A 61 -2.78 -10.65 7.43
CA VAL A 61 -1.94 -11.29 6.42
C VAL A 61 -1.02 -12.28 7.10
N SER A 62 -1.03 -13.53 6.63
CA SER A 62 -0.10 -14.54 7.08
C SER A 62 1.31 -14.16 6.63
N LEU A 63 2.20 -13.96 7.61
CA LEU A 63 3.64 -13.85 7.39
C LEU A 63 4.22 -15.25 7.59
N ARG A 64 4.54 -15.93 6.49
CA ARG A 64 5.41 -17.11 6.55
C ARG A 64 6.86 -16.67 6.49
#